data_AF-A0A4Q3ERH9-F1
#
_entry.id   AF-A0A4Q3ERH9-F1
#
_cell.length_a   1.000
_cell.length_b   1.000
_cell.length_c   1.000
_cell.angle_alpha   90.00
_cell.angle_beta   90.00
_cell.angle_gamma   90.00
#
_symmetry.space_group_name_H-M   'P 1'
#
loop_
_entity.id
_entity.type
_entity.pdbx_description
1 polymer ?
#
loop_
_entity_poly.entity_id
_entity_poly.type
_entity_poly.pdbx_seq_one_letter_code
_entity_poly.pdbx_strand_id
1 'polypeptide(L)'
;MKKSLLILLLSFFCLYQLRAQIVTNFSGNLTTANVFVRPKINGGYIKQAGPGDFLAGSGNYNYLALKVVPSITGNYAIKVTGGSISDTYILVYQDNFTSTAPLTNLIAGNDDDTDLKANIHSVNLIAGSNYYLVATSFANNIIGSISFNSTGPSTLAISNPTPAIVITPASLPAATVGSAYNQTLAATGGSTSYNYLVTTGILPPGLSLSLAGLISGVPAVTGSSNFTVTATDALSYTGTQNYTIDVNKTLQTITFNPIPAKTYGDTDFDPGATASSGLAVTYTSSDQTIATIVNNKVHIAGTGTVNITASQAGDNNNDAATAVTQSLTVNKASLTITANDQSKTYGTANPELTAGYTGFVYGETSNNLTTKPAITTSATTISPVGSYPINVTGAVSANYQINYVSSSLAVYPGIQTITFTTPPKTYGEPDFPVSATASSGLPITYSSS
;
A
#
# COMPACT_ATOMS: atom_id res chain seq x y z
N MET A 1 54.24 6.56 38.57
CA MET A 1 53.03 5.88 39.10
C MET A 1 52.36 5.12 37.95
N LYS A 2 52.28 3.79 38.12
CA LYS A 2 51.43 2.76 37.46
C LYS A 2 50.84 2.99 36.04
N LYS A 3 51.20 2.01 35.17
CA LYS A 3 50.41 1.33 34.10
C LYS A 3 50.06 2.14 32.85
N SER A 4 50.11 1.63 31.61
CA SER A 4 50.61 0.39 31.02
C SER A 4 50.52 0.59 29.50
N LEU A 5 51.64 0.48 28.79
CA LEU A 5 51.72 0.37 27.33
C LEU A 5 51.99 -1.09 27.02
N LEU A 6 51.10 -1.80 26.32
CA LEU A 6 51.53 -2.95 25.52
C LEU A 6 50.57 -3.24 24.36
N ILE A 7 51.07 -2.90 23.19
CA ILE A 7 50.62 -3.34 21.88
C ILE A 7 50.97 -4.83 21.72
N LEU A 8 50.00 -5.56 21.18
CA LEU A 8 50.04 -6.87 20.55
C LEU A 8 51.44 -7.34 20.07
N LEU A 9 51.97 -8.41 20.67
CA LEU A 9 52.92 -9.30 20.01
C LEU A 9 52.65 -10.75 20.42
N LEU A 10 52.46 -11.60 19.41
CA LEU A 10 52.27 -13.04 19.44
C LEU A 10 53.05 -13.74 20.58
N SER A 11 52.33 -14.20 21.60
CA SER A 11 52.77 -15.36 22.37
C SER A 11 52.09 -16.59 21.75
N PHE A 12 52.89 -17.43 21.10
CA PHE A 12 52.57 -18.82 20.79
C PHE A 12 52.16 -19.53 22.11
N PHE A 13 50.89 -19.42 22.48
CA PHE A 13 50.25 -20.51 23.20
C PHE A 13 50.02 -21.57 22.12
N CYS A 14 50.85 -22.60 22.13
CA CYS A 14 50.52 -23.85 21.46
C CYS A 14 49.21 -24.32 22.09
N LEU A 15 48.09 -23.97 21.45
CA LEU A 15 46.78 -24.52 21.76
C LEU A 15 46.86 -25.99 21.36
N TYR A 16 47.22 -26.85 22.32
CA TYR A 16 47.13 -28.29 22.20
C TYR A 16 45.64 -28.67 22.14
N GLN A 17 45.04 -28.57 20.95
CA GLN A 17 43.62 -28.80 20.73
C GLN A 17 43.36 -30.30 20.51
N LEU A 18 42.86 -30.99 21.53
CA LEU A 18 42.18 -32.28 21.35
C LEU A 18 40.84 -31.99 20.66
N ARG A 19 40.58 -32.54 19.48
CA ARG A 19 39.25 -32.46 18.85
C ARG A 19 38.44 -33.69 19.28
N ALA A 20 37.40 -33.47 20.08
CA ALA A 20 36.38 -34.48 20.37
C ALA A 20 35.11 -34.15 19.58
N GLN A 21 34.55 -35.15 18.89
CA GLN A 21 33.29 -35.03 18.14
C GLN A 21 32.33 -36.11 18.63
N ILE A 22 31.09 -35.72 18.94
CA ILE A 22 30.02 -36.69 19.24
C ILE A 22 29.71 -37.43 17.94
N VAL A 23 29.81 -38.76 17.97
CA VAL A 23 29.61 -39.59 16.77
C VAL A 23 28.18 -40.06 16.68
N THR A 24 27.54 -40.43 17.80
CA THR A 24 26.16 -40.93 17.86
C THR A 24 25.53 -40.77 19.25
N ASN A 25 24.20 -40.60 19.30
CA ASN A 25 23.34 -40.76 20.49
C ASN A 25 22.21 -41.73 20.09
N PHE A 26 22.11 -42.91 20.74
CA PHE A 26 21.03 -43.87 20.47
C PHE A 26 20.55 -44.55 21.74
N SER A 27 19.25 -44.85 21.78
CA SER A 27 18.65 -45.91 22.58
C SER A 27 18.42 -47.13 21.65
N GLY A 28 19.11 -48.25 21.87
CA GLY A 28 18.99 -49.41 21.00
C GLY A 28 19.74 -50.65 21.51
N ASN A 29 19.34 -51.82 21.00
CA ASN A 29 19.92 -53.12 21.37
C ASN A 29 21.30 -53.26 20.70
N LEU A 30 22.38 -53.28 21.49
CA LEU A 30 23.75 -53.58 21.03
C LEU A 30 23.87 -55.09 20.76
N THR A 31 23.21 -55.58 19.71
CA THR A 31 23.39 -56.98 19.29
C THR A 31 24.67 -57.11 18.48
N THR A 32 25.59 -57.92 19.03
CA THR A 32 26.85 -58.45 18.44
C THR A 32 28.02 -57.48 18.25
N ALA A 33 28.73 -57.16 19.34
CA ALA A 33 30.09 -57.71 19.61
C ALA A 33 30.75 -57.09 20.86
N ASN A 34 30.98 -57.95 21.86
CA ASN A 34 32.01 -57.89 22.91
C ASN A 34 32.07 -56.64 23.81
N VAL A 35 31.09 -56.56 24.72
CA VAL A 35 31.30 -55.96 26.06
C VAL A 35 30.79 -56.97 27.08
N PHE A 36 31.70 -57.56 27.85
CA PHE A 36 31.40 -58.54 28.88
C PHE A 36 31.89 -58.02 30.22
N VAL A 37 30.95 -57.66 31.11
CA VAL A 37 31.20 -57.38 32.53
C VAL A 37 30.72 -58.60 33.33
N ARG A 38 31.55 -59.12 34.25
CA ARG A 38 31.25 -60.36 35.00
C ARG A 38 30.14 -60.15 36.04
N PRO A 39 29.23 -61.12 36.25
CA PRO A 39 28.47 -61.23 37.50
C PRO A 39 29.31 -61.96 38.56
N LYS A 40 29.16 -61.52 39.81
CA LYS A 40 29.80 -62.06 41.01
C LYS A 40 29.33 -63.51 41.28
N ILE A 41 30.25 -64.48 41.31
CA ILE A 41 30.03 -65.75 42.00
C ILE A 41 31.28 -66.11 42.80
N ASN A 42 31.06 -66.53 44.05
CA ASN A 42 32.04 -66.78 45.10
C ASN A 42 33.31 -67.54 44.66
N GLY A 43 34.47 -66.91 44.90
CA GLY A 43 35.76 -67.58 45.06
C GLY A 43 36.57 -67.78 43.78
N GLY A 44 37.64 -66.98 43.65
CA GLY A 44 38.79 -67.29 42.79
C GLY A 44 38.97 -66.42 41.55
N TYR A 45 40.09 -65.69 41.50
CA TYR A 45 40.56 -64.94 40.33
C TYR A 45 41.05 -65.91 39.24
N ILE A 46 40.70 -65.67 37.96
CA ILE A 46 41.26 -66.40 36.82
C ILE A 46 41.94 -65.41 35.86
N LYS A 47 43.25 -65.67 35.63
CA LYS A 47 44.11 -65.05 34.61
C LYS A 47 43.64 -65.40 33.19
N GLN A 48 43.91 -64.47 32.27
CA GLN A 48 43.85 -64.54 30.81
C GLN A 48 44.01 -65.93 30.18
N ALA A 49 43.09 -66.32 29.28
CA ALA A 49 43.27 -67.43 28.36
C ALA A 49 42.59 -67.14 27.00
N GLY A 50 43.40 -67.11 25.93
CA GLY A 50 43.10 -67.59 24.56
C GLY A 50 41.97 -66.95 23.71
N PRO A 51 42.03 -67.09 22.37
CA PRO A 51 41.07 -66.52 21.44
C PRO A 51 39.82 -67.41 21.27
N GLY A 52 38.64 -66.82 21.42
CA GLY A 52 37.35 -67.46 21.14
C GLY A 52 36.61 -67.95 22.39
N ASP A 53 35.32 -67.61 22.42
CA ASP A 53 34.24 -68.05 23.33
C ASP A 53 34.20 -67.51 24.76
N PHE A 54 33.34 -66.51 25.01
CA PHE A 54 32.54 -66.40 26.24
C PHE A 54 31.17 -65.71 25.95
N LEU A 55 30.09 -66.24 26.55
CA LEU A 55 28.66 -66.14 26.19
C LEU A 55 27.87 -65.04 26.94
N ALA A 56 27.01 -64.30 26.22
CA ALA A 56 26.24 -63.11 26.62
C ALA A 56 24.94 -63.36 27.40
N GLY A 57 24.57 -62.38 28.25
CA GLY A 57 23.18 -62.10 28.64
C GLY A 57 22.67 -60.85 27.91
N SER A 58 21.45 -60.91 27.37
CA SER A 58 20.81 -59.85 26.57
C SER A 58 20.20 -58.74 27.43
N GLY A 59 20.54 -57.47 27.14
CA GLY A 59 19.95 -56.29 27.78
C GLY A 59 20.04 -55.03 26.90
N ASN A 60 19.06 -54.13 27.01
CA ASN A 60 19.08 -52.82 26.35
C ASN A 60 19.98 -51.86 27.12
N TYR A 61 20.93 -51.20 26.43
CA TYR A 61 21.85 -50.23 27.02
C TYR A 61 21.72 -48.89 26.30
N ASN A 62 21.76 -47.79 27.06
CA ASN A 62 22.08 -46.49 26.48
C ASN A 62 23.61 -46.41 26.36
N TYR A 63 24.12 -45.76 25.32
CA TYR A 63 25.55 -45.47 25.22
C TYR A 63 25.82 -44.14 24.53
N LEU A 64 26.90 -43.48 24.95
CA LEU A 64 27.46 -42.29 24.30
C LEU A 64 28.83 -42.67 23.72
N ALA A 65 29.00 -42.49 22.42
CA ALA A 65 30.29 -42.71 21.74
C ALA A 65 30.92 -41.39 21.30
N LEU A 66 32.14 -41.14 21.76
CA LEU A 66 32.93 -39.94 21.45
C LEU A 66 34.15 -40.32 20.64
N LYS A 67 34.31 -39.72 19.45
CA LYS A 67 35.57 -39.83 18.71
C LYS A 67 36.55 -38.81 19.25
N VAL A 68 37.76 -39.27 19.55
CA VAL A 68 38.86 -38.47 20.08
C VAL A 68 40.10 -38.72 19.24
N VAL A 69 40.75 -37.64 18.81
CA VAL A 69 42.03 -37.69 18.11
C VAL A 69 43.05 -36.92 18.93
N PRO A 70 44.01 -37.60 19.59
CA PRO A 70 45.02 -36.95 20.40
C PRO A 70 45.96 -36.12 19.52
N SER A 71 46.33 -34.94 19.99
CA SER A 71 47.29 -34.07 19.30
C SER A 71 48.73 -34.38 19.71
N ILE A 72 48.92 -35.10 20.81
CA ILE A 72 50.22 -35.54 21.35
C ILE A 72 50.13 -37.00 21.80
N THR A 73 51.22 -37.75 21.63
CA THR A 73 51.32 -39.10 22.19
C THR A 73 51.59 -38.98 23.69
N GLY A 74 50.82 -39.67 24.52
CA GLY A 74 50.98 -39.55 25.96
C GLY A 74 50.04 -40.42 26.76
N ASN A 75 50.20 -40.38 28.09
CA ASN A 75 49.33 -41.08 29.02
C ASN A 75 48.22 -40.12 29.48
N TYR A 76 46.97 -40.54 29.29
CA TYR A 76 45.78 -39.74 29.56
C TYR A 76 44.97 -40.37 30.68
N ALA A 77 44.51 -39.54 31.62
CA ALA A 77 43.44 -39.92 32.53
C ALA A 77 42.09 -39.49 31.93
N ILE A 78 41.13 -40.40 31.91
CA ILE A 78 39.75 -40.12 31.49
C ILE A 78 38.89 -40.08 32.73
N LYS A 79 38.24 -38.94 32.97
CA LYS A 79 37.42 -38.71 34.15
C LYS A 79 35.97 -38.44 33.74
N VAL A 80 35.03 -39.22 34.29
CA VAL A 80 33.60 -38.90 34.22
C VAL A 80 33.23 -38.02 35.42
N THR A 81 32.51 -36.94 35.15
CA THR A 81 32.04 -35.99 36.16
C THR A 81 30.55 -35.74 36.00
N GLY A 82 29.77 -35.95 37.08
CA GLY A 82 28.31 -35.76 37.10
C GLY A 82 27.50 -37.01 36.70
N GLY A 83 26.30 -37.15 37.27
CA GLY A 83 25.40 -38.30 37.08
C GLY A 83 25.54 -39.40 38.15
N SER A 84 24.68 -40.44 38.07
CA SER A 84 24.81 -41.65 38.90
C SER A 84 25.95 -42.50 38.36
N ILE A 85 27.13 -42.36 38.97
CA ILE A 85 28.39 -43.01 38.55
C ILE A 85 28.50 -44.48 38.97
N SER A 86 27.50 -45.03 39.65
CA SER A 86 27.47 -46.41 40.16
C SER A 86 27.47 -47.47 39.07
N ASP A 87 26.86 -47.16 37.92
CA ASP A 87 26.60 -48.14 36.84
C ASP A 87 27.10 -47.66 35.48
N THR A 88 28.14 -46.83 35.48
CA THR A 88 28.75 -46.30 34.24
C THR A 88 30.04 -47.03 33.92
N TYR A 89 30.14 -47.59 32.72
CA TYR A 89 31.37 -48.20 32.22
C TYR A 89 31.95 -47.35 31.09
N ILE A 90 33.26 -47.09 31.13
CA ILE A 90 33.98 -46.47 30.02
C ILE A 90 34.87 -47.50 29.36
N LEU A 91 34.78 -47.55 28.03
CA LEU A 91 35.60 -48.37 27.17
C LEU A 91 36.29 -47.45 26.15
N VAL A 92 37.58 -47.68 25.88
CA VAL A 92 38.36 -46.95 24.88
C VAL A 92 38.79 -47.91 23.79
N TYR A 93 38.37 -47.60 22.56
CA TYR A 93 38.72 -48.37 21.36
C TYR A 93 39.64 -47.57 20.46
N GLN A 94 40.57 -48.23 19.78
CA GLN A 94 41.45 -47.62 18.78
C GLN A 94 41.05 -48.03 17.37
N ASP A 95 40.70 -47.04 16.54
CA ASP A 95 40.23 -47.13 15.16
C ASP A 95 38.94 -47.96 14.94
N ASN A 96 38.16 -47.59 13.90
CA ASN A 96 36.91 -48.22 13.44
C ASN A 96 35.72 -48.30 14.42
N PHE A 97 35.05 -47.17 14.65
CA PHE A 97 33.62 -47.16 14.99
C PHE A 97 32.80 -46.92 13.72
N THR A 98 32.13 -47.95 13.22
CA THR A 98 31.01 -47.78 12.28
C THR A 98 29.77 -48.38 12.95
N SER A 99 28.59 -47.80 12.74
CA SER A 99 27.34 -48.21 13.40
C SER A 99 26.91 -49.66 13.09
N THR A 100 27.66 -50.37 12.25
CA THR A 100 27.37 -51.70 11.73
C THR A 100 28.53 -52.69 11.89
N ALA A 101 29.71 -52.27 12.36
CA ALA A 101 30.87 -53.16 12.53
C ALA A 101 31.22 -53.39 14.01
N PRO A 102 31.70 -54.59 14.37
CA PRO A 102 32.07 -54.90 15.74
C PRO A 102 33.25 -54.05 16.21
N LEU A 103 33.17 -53.59 17.47
CA LEU A 103 34.27 -52.95 18.18
C LEU A 103 35.41 -53.98 18.35
N THR A 104 36.39 -53.90 17.47
CA THR A 104 37.61 -54.70 17.55
C THR A 104 38.72 -53.74 17.98
N ASN A 105 39.52 -54.12 19.00
CA ASN A 105 40.61 -53.33 19.59
C ASN A 105 40.26 -52.44 20.80
N LEU A 106 39.75 -53.06 21.88
CA LEU A 106 39.65 -52.43 23.21
C LEU A 106 41.06 -52.24 23.78
N ILE A 107 41.43 -51.00 24.09
CA ILE A 107 42.76 -50.66 24.61
C ILE A 107 42.77 -50.25 26.08
N ALA A 108 41.60 -49.87 26.63
CA ALA A 108 41.42 -49.63 28.06
C ALA A 108 39.95 -49.74 28.45
N GLY A 109 39.68 -50.27 29.65
CA GLY A 109 38.38 -50.29 30.29
C GLY A 109 38.55 -50.20 31.81
N ASN A 110 37.55 -49.69 32.51
CA ASN A 110 37.52 -49.74 33.97
C ASN A 110 36.81 -51.03 34.41
N ASP A 111 37.57 -51.97 34.97
CA ASP A 111 37.08 -53.24 35.53
C ASP A 111 37.76 -53.46 36.90
N ASP A 112 37.34 -52.74 37.94
CA ASP A 112 37.38 -53.28 39.31
C ASP A 112 36.54 -52.50 40.34
N ASP A 113 35.97 -53.29 41.24
CA ASP A 113 34.89 -53.09 42.22
C ASP A 113 35.38 -52.53 43.57
N THR A 114 36.13 -51.42 43.60
CA THR A 114 36.35 -50.70 44.89
C THR A 114 36.68 -49.21 44.81
N ASP A 115 36.90 -48.63 43.62
CA ASP A 115 37.09 -47.18 43.52
C ASP A 115 35.88 -46.52 42.87
N LEU A 116 35.39 -45.48 43.54
CA LEU A 116 34.07 -44.88 43.37
C LEU A 116 33.95 -44.03 42.10
N LYS A 117 34.65 -44.37 41.01
CA LYS A 117 34.73 -43.50 39.83
C LYS A 117 34.87 -44.33 38.55
N ALA A 118 33.92 -44.16 37.64
CA ALA A 118 34.01 -44.51 36.23
C ALA A 118 35.14 -43.71 35.53
N ASN A 119 36.38 -43.87 35.97
CA ASN A 119 37.54 -43.15 35.45
C ASN A 119 38.58 -44.17 34.97
N ILE A 120 39.21 -43.88 33.85
CA ILE A 120 40.42 -44.58 33.44
C ILE A 120 41.58 -43.74 33.94
N HIS A 121 42.31 -44.28 34.92
CA HIS A 121 43.41 -43.58 35.58
C HIS A 121 44.58 -43.29 34.63
N SER A 122 44.79 -44.15 33.64
CA SER A 122 45.83 -43.99 32.64
C SER A 122 45.53 -44.83 31.39
N VAL A 123 45.54 -44.21 30.22
CA VAL A 123 45.56 -44.88 28.91
C VAL A 123 46.56 -44.18 28.00
N ASN A 124 47.42 -44.96 27.34
CA ASN A 124 48.38 -44.42 26.38
C ASN A 124 47.69 -44.23 25.02
N LEU A 125 47.64 -42.99 24.56
CA LEU A 125 47.05 -42.64 23.26
C LEU A 125 48.12 -42.00 22.37
N ILE A 126 48.10 -42.35 21.08
CA ILE A 126 49.05 -41.93 20.07
C ILE A 126 48.50 -40.71 19.32
N ALA A 127 49.35 -39.71 19.08
CA ALA A 127 48.98 -38.53 18.31
C ALA A 127 48.47 -38.90 16.91
N GLY A 128 47.35 -38.31 16.49
CA GLY A 128 46.77 -38.47 15.16
C GLY A 128 45.98 -39.76 14.95
N SER A 129 46.01 -40.72 15.88
CA SER A 129 45.17 -41.93 15.83
C SER A 129 43.74 -41.64 16.27
N ASN A 130 42.77 -42.38 15.72
CA ASN A 130 41.39 -42.24 16.15
C ASN A 130 41.12 -43.16 17.33
N TYR A 131 40.54 -42.60 18.39
CA TYR A 131 40.03 -43.35 19.52
C TYR A 131 38.55 -43.10 19.68
N TYR A 132 37.83 -44.10 20.17
CA TYR A 132 36.40 -44.00 20.46
C TYR A 132 36.18 -44.34 21.92
N LEU A 133 35.66 -43.38 22.68
CA LEU A 133 35.25 -43.58 24.06
C LEU A 133 33.78 -43.92 24.06
N VAL A 134 33.45 -45.10 24.57
CA VAL A 134 32.07 -45.55 24.73
C VAL A 134 31.77 -45.53 26.22
N ALA A 135 30.85 -44.66 26.63
CA ALA A 135 30.27 -44.69 27.96
C ALA A 135 28.94 -45.44 27.90
N THR A 136 28.79 -46.53 28.66
CA THR A 136 27.54 -47.28 28.77
C THR A 136 26.97 -47.14 30.18
N SER A 137 25.64 -47.10 30.29
CA SER A 137 24.95 -47.15 31.57
C SER A 137 23.73 -48.07 31.51
N PHE A 138 23.50 -48.76 32.62
CA PHE A 138 22.31 -49.57 32.88
C PHE A 138 21.10 -48.71 33.31
N ALA A 139 21.33 -47.45 33.71
CA ALA A 139 20.27 -46.51 34.03
C ALA A 139 19.85 -45.73 32.78
N ASN A 140 18.56 -45.36 32.68
CA ASN A 140 17.97 -44.60 31.57
C ASN A 140 18.49 -43.15 31.43
N ASN A 141 19.64 -42.80 32.03
CA ASN A 141 20.26 -41.49 31.96
C ASN A 141 21.74 -41.64 31.67
N ILE A 142 22.17 -41.22 30.48
CA ILE A 142 23.58 -40.96 30.19
C ILE A 142 23.74 -39.53 29.71
N ILE A 143 24.65 -38.68 30.20
CA ILE A 143 25.52 -38.52 31.39
C ILE A 143 25.83 -36.99 31.37
N GLY A 144 26.33 -36.42 32.48
CA GLY A 144 27.02 -35.13 32.50
C GLY A 144 28.32 -35.08 31.67
N SER A 145 29.30 -34.28 32.08
CA SER A 145 30.53 -34.01 31.32
C SER A 145 31.62 -35.10 31.45
N ILE A 146 32.20 -35.53 30.33
CA ILE A 146 33.43 -36.34 30.29
C ILE A 146 34.63 -35.39 30.11
N SER A 147 35.64 -35.51 30.97
CA SER A 147 36.84 -34.67 30.97
C SER A 147 38.11 -35.50 30.87
N PHE A 148 39.06 -35.07 30.04
CA PHE A 148 40.40 -35.66 29.94
C PHE A 148 41.34 -34.82 30.77
N ASN A 149 42.21 -35.45 31.57
CA ASN A 149 43.36 -34.81 32.18
C ASN A 149 44.60 -35.55 31.67
N SER A 150 45.47 -34.87 30.92
CA SER A 150 46.89 -35.25 30.93
C SER A 150 47.44 -34.94 32.32
N THR A 151 48.64 -35.39 32.69
CA THR A 151 49.28 -35.03 33.97
C THR A 151 49.67 -33.54 34.11
N GLY A 152 48.98 -32.64 33.40
CA GLY A 152 48.95 -31.18 33.57
C GLY A 152 47.51 -30.63 33.58
N PRO A 153 47.29 -29.34 33.91
CA PRO A 153 45.97 -28.79 34.26
C PRO A 153 45.10 -28.47 33.02
N SER A 154 44.81 -29.47 32.20
CA SER A 154 43.99 -29.30 31.01
C SER A 154 42.77 -30.21 31.10
N THR A 155 41.61 -29.63 31.42
CA THR A 155 40.30 -30.27 31.34
C THR A 155 39.72 -30.10 29.94
N LEU A 156 39.37 -31.19 29.27
CA LEU A 156 38.52 -31.12 28.07
C LEU A 156 37.05 -30.96 28.50
N ALA A 157 36.38 -29.91 28.05
CA ALA A 157 34.93 -29.78 28.19
C ALA A 157 34.25 -30.28 26.92
N ILE A 158 33.46 -31.34 27.03
CA ILE A 158 32.57 -31.80 25.96
C ILE A 158 31.24 -31.10 26.19
N SER A 159 30.96 -30.05 25.43
CA SER A 159 29.63 -29.47 25.36
C SER A 159 28.81 -30.21 24.29
N ASN A 160 27.59 -30.60 24.59
CA ASN A 160 26.64 -30.99 23.53
C ASN A 160 26.57 -29.87 22.50
N PRO A 161 26.52 -30.17 21.19
CA PRO A 161 26.25 -29.14 20.19
C PRO A 161 24.91 -28.50 20.57
N THR A 162 24.92 -27.19 20.80
CA THR A 162 23.69 -26.42 21.00
C THR A 162 22.78 -26.67 19.79
N PRO A 163 21.56 -27.21 19.96
CA PRO A 163 20.65 -27.47 18.85
C PRO A 163 20.40 -26.17 18.07
N ALA A 164 20.58 -26.20 16.76
CA ALA A 164 20.27 -25.06 15.91
C ALA A 164 18.75 -24.99 15.70
N ILE A 165 18.12 -23.93 16.20
CA ILE A 165 16.69 -23.65 15.94
C ILE A 165 16.59 -22.79 14.68
N VAL A 166 15.75 -23.22 13.74
CA VAL A 166 15.51 -22.53 12.46
C VAL A 166 14.04 -22.14 12.36
N ILE A 167 13.77 -20.87 12.05
CA ILE A 167 12.43 -20.32 11.89
C ILE A 167 12.03 -20.30 10.40
N THR A 168 10.82 -20.75 10.09
CA THR A 168 10.22 -20.71 8.75
C THR A 168 8.89 -19.95 8.77
N PRO A 169 8.49 -19.29 7.66
CA PRO A 169 9.26 -19.09 6.42
C PRO A 169 10.48 -18.17 6.61
N ALA A 170 11.45 -18.22 5.70
CA ALA A 170 12.68 -17.41 5.79
C ALA A 170 12.43 -15.91 5.50
N SER A 171 11.33 -15.59 4.82
CA SER A 171 10.87 -14.23 4.52
C SER A 171 9.36 -14.14 4.69
N LEU A 172 8.86 -12.90 4.83
CA LEU A 172 7.44 -12.61 4.94
C LEU A 172 6.95 -11.87 3.69
N PRO A 173 5.72 -12.12 3.24
CA PRO A 173 5.13 -11.32 2.16
C PRO A 173 4.86 -9.90 2.65
N ALA A 174 4.89 -8.97 1.70
CA ALA A 174 4.44 -7.60 1.93
C ALA A 174 2.97 -7.55 2.39
N ALA A 175 2.64 -6.52 3.15
CA ALA A 175 1.27 -6.25 3.58
C ALA A 175 0.70 -5.06 2.80
N THR A 176 -0.62 -4.85 2.89
CA THR A 176 -1.28 -3.66 2.35
C THR A 176 -1.99 -2.96 3.51
N VAL A 177 -1.85 -1.64 3.59
CA VAL A 177 -2.52 -0.85 4.64
C VAL A 177 -4.03 -1.07 4.63
N GLY A 178 -4.64 -1.20 5.81
CA GLY A 178 -6.07 -1.45 5.97
C GLY A 178 -6.55 -2.88 5.61
N SER A 179 -5.67 -3.73 5.06
CA SER A 179 -5.99 -5.14 4.76
C SER A 179 -5.54 -6.07 5.88
N ALA A 180 -6.30 -7.13 6.15
CA ALA A 180 -5.93 -8.12 7.15
C ALA A 180 -4.62 -8.84 6.75
N TYR A 181 -3.71 -8.97 7.70
CA TYR A 181 -2.48 -9.75 7.59
C TYR A 181 -2.55 -10.95 8.54
N ASN A 182 -2.12 -12.12 8.07
CA ASN A 182 -2.21 -13.36 8.83
C ASN A 182 -1.13 -14.33 8.34
N GLN A 183 0.01 -14.37 9.02
CA GLN A 183 1.15 -15.23 8.68
C GLN A 183 1.63 -15.99 9.91
N THR A 184 1.82 -17.29 9.77
CA THR A 184 2.29 -18.16 10.86
C THR A 184 3.76 -18.49 10.69
N LEU A 185 4.53 -18.30 11.75
CA LEU A 185 5.89 -18.77 11.89
C LEU A 185 5.91 -20.17 12.50
N ALA A 186 6.86 -20.99 12.08
CA ALA A 186 7.16 -22.29 12.64
C ALA A 186 8.66 -22.38 12.95
N ALA A 187 9.05 -23.24 13.90
CA ALA A 187 10.43 -23.48 14.27
C ALA A 187 10.74 -24.98 14.25
N THR A 188 11.96 -25.32 13.88
CA THR A 188 12.48 -26.71 13.86
C THR A 188 13.84 -26.78 14.55
N GLY A 189 14.20 -27.95 15.10
CA GLY A 189 15.41 -28.18 15.89
C GLY A 189 15.21 -27.96 17.40
N GLY A 190 16.02 -28.60 18.25
CA GLY A 190 15.84 -28.52 19.72
C GLY A 190 14.69 -29.39 20.24
N SER A 191 14.06 -28.95 21.33
CA SER A 191 12.90 -29.60 21.96
C SER A 191 11.57 -29.13 21.36
N THR A 192 10.53 -29.96 21.41
CA THR A 192 9.20 -29.59 20.92
C THR A 192 8.54 -28.55 21.83
N SER A 193 7.70 -27.69 21.23
CA SER A 193 7.14 -26.45 21.79
C SER A 193 8.09 -25.25 21.73
N TYR A 194 7.63 -24.18 21.06
CA TYR A 194 8.39 -22.96 20.87
C TYR A 194 7.55 -21.73 21.22
N ASN A 195 8.15 -20.77 21.92
CA ASN A 195 7.59 -19.45 22.13
C ASN A 195 8.29 -18.43 21.24
N TYR A 196 7.52 -17.53 20.64
CA TYR A 196 8.04 -16.49 19.73
C TYR A 196 7.94 -15.11 20.37
N LEU A 197 8.99 -14.31 20.21
CA LEU A 197 9.05 -12.92 20.68
C LEU A 197 9.79 -12.05 19.67
N VAL A 198 9.33 -10.81 19.49
CA VAL A 198 10.12 -9.77 18.81
C VAL A 198 11.16 -9.24 19.78
N THR A 199 12.44 -9.48 19.50
CA THR A 199 13.54 -9.10 20.40
C THR A 199 14.20 -7.79 20.01
N THR A 200 14.18 -7.42 18.73
CA THR A 200 14.66 -6.13 18.23
C THR A 200 13.79 -5.62 17.10
N GLY A 201 13.73 -4.29 16.93
CA GLY A 201 12.84 -3.63 15.97
C GLY A 201 11.39 -3.64 16.42
N ILE A 202 10.49 -3.26 15.52
CA ILE A 202 9.05 -3.20 15.77
C ILE A 202 8.29 -3.83 14.59
N LEU A 203 7.13 -4.40 14.88
CA LEU A 203 6.18 -4.75 13.83
C LEU A 203 5.54 -3.48 13.27
N PRO A 204 5.07 -3.49 12.01
CA PRO A 204 4.26 -2.41 11.49
C PRO A 204 3.08 -2.09 12.45
N PRO A 205 2.75 -0.80 12.68
CA PRO A 205 1.64 -0.42 13.54
C PRO A 205 0.34 -1.13 13.13
N GLY A 206 -0.35 -1.76 14.08
CA GLY A 206 -1.56 -2.54 13.85
C GLY A 206 -1.34 -4.04 13.65
N LEU A 207 -0.08 -4.50 13.58
CA LEU A 207 0.29 -5.92 13.63
C LEU A 207 0.82 -6.33 15.01
N SER A 208 0.62 -7.59 15.34
CA SER A 208 1.12 -8.21 16.58
C SER A 208 1.62 -9.62 16.30
N LEU A 209 2.57 -10.10 17.10
CA LEU A 209 3.06 -11.48 17.09
C LEU A 209 2.55 -12.20 18.35
N SER A 210 1.89 -13.34 18.17
CA SER A 210 1.48 -14.20 19.27
C SER A 210 2.63 -15.10 19.75
N LEU A 211 2.54 -15.60 20.99
CA LEU A 211 3.49 -16.58 21.52
C LEU A 211 3.52 -17.89 20.72
N ALA A 212 2.47 -18.19 19.95
CA ALA A 212 2.38 -19.37 19.09
C ALA A 212 2.95 -19.13 17.67
N GLY A 213 3.51 -17.95 17.39
CA GLY A 213 4.15 -17.64 16.11
C GLY A 213 3.22 -17.00 15.08
N LEU A 214 1.99 -16.63 15.43
CA LEU A 214 1.07 -15.98 14.51
C LEU A 214 1.32 -14.47 14.47
N ILE A 215 1.70 -13.94 13.32
CA ILE A 215 1.71 -12.51 13.03
C ILE A 215 0.36 -12.14 12.40
N SER A 216 -0.43 -11.34 13.11
CA SER A 216 -1.74 -10.94 12.62
C SER A 216 -2.15 -9.53 13.03
N GLY A 217 -3.12 -8.99 12.30
CA GLY A 217 -3.70 -7.67 12.52
C GLY A 217 -4.05 -6.96 11.22
N VAL A 218 -4.22 -5.64 11.30
CA VAL A 218 -4.47 -4.78 10.15
C VAL A 218 -3.45 -3.64 10.20
N PRO A 219 -2.49 -3.57 9.26
CA PRO A 219 -1.51 -2.49 9.23
C PRO A 219 -2.19 -1.13 9.08
N ALA A 220 -1.82 -0.17 9.93
CA ALA A 220 -2.43 1.15 9.98
C ALA A 220 -1.69 2.21 9.15
N VAL A 221 -0.40 1.99 8.86
CA VAL A 221 0.45 2.96 8.17
C VAL A 221 1.37 2.22 7.21
N THR A 222 1.62 2.82 6.04
CA THR A 222 2.58 2.33 5.05
C THR A 222 4.03 2.49 5.51
N GLY A 223 4.92 1.73 4.89
CA GLY A 223 6.35 1.79 5.17
C GLY A 223 6.98 0.42 5.42
N SER A 224 8.30 0.39 5.49
CA SER A 224 9.08 -0.81 5.72
C SER A 224 9.41 -0.94 7.21
N SER A 225 9.11 -2.10 7.80
CA SER A 225 9.47 -2.39 9.19
C SER A 225 10.40 -3.59 9.27
N ASN A 226 11.57 -3.38 9.88
CA ASN A 226 12.58 -4.41 10.12
C ASN A 226 12.54 -4.83 11.59
N PHE A 227 12.43 -6.14 11.84
CA PHE A 227 12.39 -6.69 13.19
C PHE A 227 13.00 -8.09 13.24
N THR A 228 13.41 -8.51 14.43
CA THR A 228 13.99 -9.84 14.66
C THR A 228 13.06 -10.63 15.55
N VAL A 229 12.70 -11.83 15.10
CA VAL A 229 11.95 -12.80 15.90
C VAL A 229 12.92 -13.81 16.49
N THR A 230 12.77 -14.06 17.79
CA THR A 230 13.46 -15.14 18.49
C THR A 230 12.44 -16.23 18.83
N ALA A 231 12.72 -17.45 18.38
CA ALA A 231 12.01 -18.65 18.80
C ALA A 231 12.81 -19.33 19.92
N THR A 232 12.16 -19.59 21.05
CA THR A 232 12.77 -20.24 22.22
C THR A 232 12.08 -21.58 22.46
N ASP A 233 12.83 -22.67 22.51
CA ASP A 233 12.28 -23.99 22.82
C ASP A 233 12.06 -24.22 24.32
N ALA A 234 11.49 -25.38 24.68
CA ALA A 234 11.25 -25.75 26.07
C ALA A 234 12.53 -25.90 26.94
N LEU A 235 13.70 -26.05 26.32
CA LEU A 235 15.00 -26.17 27.00
C LEU A 235 15.79 -24.86 26.98
N SER A 236 15.14 -23.75 26.61
CA SER A 236 15.73 -22.40 26.50
C SER A 236 16.81 -22.24 25.43
N TYR A 237 16.89 -23.17 24.46
CA TYR A 237 17.65 -22.93 23.24
C TYR A 237 16.89 -21.93 22.36
N THR A 238 17.63 -21.10 21.63
CA THR A 238 17.07 -20.00 20.84
C THR A 238 17.53 -20.04 19.40
N GLY A 239 16.62 -19.74 18.48
CA GLY A 239 16.92 -19.41 17.08
C GLY A 239 16.39 -18.03 16.75
N THR A 240 17.08 -17.28 15.89
CA THR A 240 16.70 -15.91 15.51
C THR A 240 16.55 -15.78 14.02
N GLN A 241 15.53 -15.03 13.58
CA GLN A 241 15.34 -14.68 12.17
C GLN A 241 15.02 -13.19 12.05
N ASN A 242 15.71 -12.52 11.12
CA ASN A 242 15.41 -11.14 10.76
C ASN A 242 14.34 -11.14 9.67
N TYR A 243 13.32 -10.30 9.86
CA TYR A 243 12.23 -10.11 8.92
C TYR A 243 12.06 -8.64 8.56
N THR A 244 11.56 -8.44 7.35
CA THR A 244 11.08 -7.17 6.85
C THR A 244 9.64 -7.37 6.40
N ILE A 245 8.75 -6.47 6.81
CA ILE A 245 7.41 -6.35 6.20
C ILE A 245 7.32 -4.96 5.59
N ASP A 246 7.18 -4.92 4.27
CA ASP A 246 6.82 -3.72 3.54
C ASP A 246 5.30 -3.59 3.52
N VAL A 247 4.77 -2.50 4.08
CA VAL A 247 3.36 -2.16 4.02
C VAL A 247 3.12 -1.21 2.85
N ASN A 248 2.49 -1.73 1.80
CA ASN A 248 2.15 -1.00 0.58
C ASN A 248 0.90 -0.16 0.77
N LYS A 249 0.78 0.89 -0.05
CA LYS A 249 -0.44 1.68 -0.20
C LYS A 249 -1.58 0.82 -0.74
N THR A 250 -2.80 1.25 -0.45
CA THR A 250 -4.00 0.67 -1.04
C THR A 250 -4.40 1.42 -2.31
N LEU A 251 -4.89 0.69 -3.30
CA LEU A 251 -5.48 1.29 -4.50
C LEU A 251 -6.84 1.90 -4.17
N GLN A 252 -7.16 2.99 -4.86
CA GLN A 252 -8.46 3.65 -4.75
C GLN A 252 -9.00 4.03 -6.13
N THR A 253 -10.30 4.27 -6.19
CA THR A 253 -11.01 4.59 -7.42
C THR A 253 -11.78 5.91 -7.29
N ILE A 254 -12.03 6.56 -8.42
CA ILE A 254 -12.95 7.69 -8.52
C ILE A 254 -14.26 7.19 -9.14
N THR A 255 -15.37 7.49 -8.47
CA THR A 255 -16.72 7.37 -9.04
C THR A 255 -17.14 8.74 -9.54
N PHE A 256 -17.32 8.89 -10.85
CA PHE A 256 -17.75 10.14 -11.48
C PHE A 256 -18.88 9.86 -12.46
N ASN A 257 -20.11 10.17 -12.04
CA ASN A 257 -21.30 9.94 -12.85
C ASN A 257 -21.37 10.93 -14.01
N PRO A 258 -22.07 10.58 -15.11
CA PRO A 258 -22.30 11.51 -16.22
C PRO A 258 -22.89 12.84 -15.74
N ILE A 259 -22.33 13.94 -16.23
CA ILE A 259 -22.79 15.28 -15.88
C ILE A 259 -24.02 15.60 -16.75
N PRO A 260 -25.18 15.95 -16.15
CA PRO A 260 -26.34 16.38 -16.92
C PRO A 260 -26.03 17.62 -17.77
N ALA A 261 -26.64 17.73 -18.94
CA ALA A 261 -26.52 18.93 -19.76
C ALA A 261 -26.98 20.17 -18.97
N LYS A 262 -26.29 21.27 -19.20
CA LYS A 262 -26.53 22.57 -18.58
C LYS A 262 -26.94 23.59 -19.63
N THR A 263 -27.40 24.75 -19.19
CA THR A 263 -27.70 25.89 -20.05
C THR A 263 -26.80 27.06 -19.68
N TYR A 264 -26.38 27.84 -20.68
CA TYR A 264 -25.65 29.07 -20.43
C TYR A 264 -26.45 29.98 -19.48
N GLY A 265 -25.82 30.46 -18.40
CA GLY A 265 -26.53 31.20 -17.35
C GLY A 265 -26.86 30.40 -16.09
N ASP A 266 -26.74 29.06 -16.13
CA ASP A 266 -26.88 28.25 -14.91
C ASP A 266 -25.83 28.66 -13.87
N THR A 267 -26.20 28.56 -12.59
CA THR A 267 -25.30 28.82 -11.46
C THR A 267 -24.21 27.75 -11.34
N ASP A 268 -23.09 28.11 -10.71
CA ASP A 268 -22.00 27.17 -10.41
C ASP A 268 -22.51 25.90 -9.72
N PHE A 269 -22.07 24.74 -10.21
CA PHE A 269 -22.53 23.45 -9.73
C PHE A 269 -21.37 22.51 -9.38
N ASP A 270 -21.64 21.58 -8.48
CA ASP A 270 -20.71 20.51 -8.12
C ASP A 270 -20.77 19.38 -9.17
N PRO A 271 -19.64 18.97 -9.79
CA PRO A 271 -19.61 17.82 -10.69
C PRO A 271 -20.01 16.49 -10.03
N GLY A 272 -19.85 16.34 -8.71
CA GLY A 272 -20.32 15.18 -7.95
C GLY A 272 -19.42 13.95 -8.00
N ALA A 273 -18.13 14.09 -8.34
CA ALA A 273 -17.19 12.97 -8.28
C ALA A 273 -16.76 12.67 -6.83
N THR A 274 -16.59 11.38 -6.51
CA THR A 274 -16.15 10.92 -5.18
C THR A 274 -14.99 9.94 -5.30
N ALA A 275 -14.08 9.94 -4.32
CA ALA A 275 -13.00 8.95 -4.23
C ALA A 275 -13.35 7.87 -3.19
N SER A 276 -13.02 6.61 -3.46
CA SER A 276 -13.29 5.50 -2.54
C SER A 276 -12.58 5.62 -1.19
N SER A 277 -11.50 6.40 -1.13
CA SER A 277 -10.76 6.74 0.11
C SER A 277 -11.43 7.85 0.95
N GLY A 278 -12.41 8.56 0.41
CA GLY A 278 -12.97 9.78 1.01
C GLY A 278 -12.08 11.02 0.87
N LEU A 279 -10.91 10.90 0.23
CA LEU A 279 -10.04 12.05 -0.03
C LEU A 279 -10.69 13.02 -1.03
N ALA A 280 -10.36 14.31 -0.89
CA ALA A 280 -10.91 15.37 -1.72
C ALA A 280 -10.53 15.17 -3.20
N VAL A 281 -11.53 15.29 -4.09
CA VAL A 281 -11.36 15.24 -5.54
C VAL A 281 -11.18 16.66 -6.08
N THR A 282 -10.27 16.81 -7.03
CA THR A 282 -10.01 18.05 -7.75
C THR A 282 -10.46 17.93 -9.20
N TYR A 283 -10.77 19.06 -9.84
CA TYR A 283 -11.28 19.08 -11.21
C TYR A 283 -10.44 19.95 -12.14
N THR A 284 -10.39 19.55 -13.40
CA THR A 284 -9.85 20.36 -14.50
C THR A 284 -10.83 20.37 -15.67
N SER A 285 -10.89 21.47 -16.40
CA SER A 285 -11.65 21.59 -17.65
C SER A 285 -10.71 21.54 -18.86
N SER A 286 -11.11 20.83 -19.91
CA SER A 286 -10.36 20.79 -21.17
C SER A 286 -10.45 22.09 -21.98
N ASP A 287 -11.48 22.90 -21.75
CA ASP A 287 -11.70 24.18 -22.43
C ASP A 287 -12.32 25.22 -21.49
N GLN A 288 -11.49 26.19 -21.09
CA GLN A 288 -11.88 27.25 -20.16
C GLN A 288 -12.80 28.30 -20.79
N THR A 289 -12.95 28.33 -22.12
CA THR A 289 -13.91 29.21 -22.79
C THR A 289 -15.35 28.72 -22.66
N ILE A 290 -15.54 27.43 -22.38
CA ILE A 290 -16.85 26.80 -22.17
C ILE A 290 -17.13 26.64 -20.68
N ALA A 291 -16.18 26.10 -19.92
CA ALA A 291 -16.33 25.91 -18.47
C ALA A 291 -15.00 26.08 -17.73
N THR A 292 -15.05 26.77 -16.60
CA THR A 292 -13.90 26.94 -15.68
C THR A 292 -14.18 26.24 -14.35
N ILE A 293 -13.13 26.01 -13.56
CA ILE A 293 -13.26 25.42 -12.21
C ILE A 293 -12.96 26.52 -11.19
N VAL A 294 -13.96 26.87 -10.38
CA VAL A 294 -13.86 27.91 -9.35
C VAL A 294 -14.30 27.31 -8.02
N ASN A 295 -13.44 27.36 -6.99
CA ASN A 295 -13.71 26.76 -5.68
C ASN A 295 -14.19 25.30 -5.77
N ASN A 296 -13.56 24.53 -6.67
CA ASN A 296 -13.89 23.13 -6.98
C ASN A 296 -15.30 22.89 -7.57
N LYS A 297 -16.00 23.93 -8.01
CA LYS A 297 -17.25 23.86 -8.76
C LYS A 297 -17.02 24.21 -10.22
N VAL A 298 -17.90 23.73 -11.10
CA VAL A 298 -17.92 24.13 -12.50
C VAL A 298 -18.65 25.46 -12.63
N HIS A 299 -17.98 26.45 -13.21
CA HIS A 299 -18.55 27.72 -13.64
C HIS A 299 -18.70 27.72 -15.16
N ILE A 300 -19.89 28.03 -15.66
CA ILE A 300 -20.18 28.05 -17.10
C ILE A 300 -19.75 29.39 -17.70
N ALA A 301 -18.83 29.34 -18.65
CA ALA A 301 -18.29 30.52 -19.34
C ALA A 301 -18.81 30.68 -20.78
N GLY A 302 -19.28 29.59 -21.40
CA GLY A 302 -19.77 29.59 -22.77
C GLY A 302 -20.53 28.31 -23.11
N THR A 303 -20.98 28.20 -24.36
CA THR A 303 -21.75 27.04 -24.85
C THR A 303 -20.89 26.07 -25.64
N GLY A 304 -21.30 24.80 -25.69
CA GLY A 304 -20.60 23.75 -26.43
C GLY A 304 -20.44 22.49 -25.59
N THR A 305 -19.50 21.63 -25.95
CA THR A 305 -19.19 20.42 -25.21
C THR A 305 -17.75 20.48 -24.73
N VAL A 306 -17.52 20.19 -23.45
CA VAL A 306 -16.22 20.25 -22.79
C VAL A 306 -16.04 19.04 -21.87
N ASN A 307 -14.81 18.57 -21.70
CA ASN A 307 -14.52 17.49 -20.77
C ASN A 307 -14.11 18.05 -19.41
N ILE A 308 -14.74 17.53 -18.35
CA ILE A 308 -14.34 17.75 -16.96
C ILE A 308 -13.65 16.49 -16.46
N THR A 309 -12.40 16.63 -16.01
CA THR A 309 -11.60 15.53 -15.48
C THR A 309 -11.52 15.65 -13.97
N ALA A 310 -11.92 14.59 -13.27
CA ALA A 310 -11.77 14.41 -11.84
C ALA A 310 -10.45 13.70 -11.53
N SER A 311 -9.67 14.27 -10.62
CA SER A 311 -8.34 13.78 -10.23
C SER A 311 -8.20 13.73 -8.71
N GLN A 312 -7.50 12.70 -8.24
CA GLN A 312 -7.20 12.49 -6.83
C GLN A 312 -5.76 11.98 -6.72
N ALA A 313 -4.93 12.65 -5.92
CA ALA A 313 -3.48 12.46 -5.89
C ALA A 313 -2.97 11.36 -4.91
N GLY A 314 -3.86 10.72 -4.16
CA GLY A 314 -3.51 9.83 -3.07
C GLY A 314 -3.15 10.56 -1.78
N ASP A 315 -2.65 9.81 -0.82
CA ASP A 315 -2.01 10.29 0.40
C ASP A 315 -0.90 9.31 0.82
N ASN A 316 -0.54 9.28 2.11
CA ASN A 316 0.48 8.35 2.62
C ASN A 316 0.03 6.87 2.54
N ASN A 317 -1.28 6.61 2.58
CA ASN A 317 -1.83 5.27 2.67
C ASN A 317 -2.55 4.82 1.39
N ASN A 318 -2.98 5.75 0.56
CA ASN A 318 -3.72 5.49 -0.66
C ASN A 318 -2.90 5.95 -1.88
N ASP A 319 -2.83 5.11 -2.91
CA ASP A 319 -2.24 5.49 -4.19
C ASP A 319 -3.09 6.55 -4.91
N ALA A 320 -2.49 7.31 -5.83
CA ALA A 320 -3.28 8.21 -6.68
C ALA A 320 -4.34 7.40 -7.45
N ALA A 321 -5.58 7.89 -7.45
CA ALA A 321 -6.63 7.25 -8.23
C ALA A 321 -6.42 7.55 -9.73
N THR A 322 -6.74 6.59 -10.60
CA THR A 322 -6.84 6.85 -12.04
C THR A 322 -7.89 7.93 -12.28
N ALA A 323 -7.48 9.03 -12.93
CA ALA A 323 -8.38 10.13 -13.23
C ALA A 323 -9.55 9.68 -14.12
N VAL A 324 -10.74 10.21 -13.86
CA VAL A 324 -11.97 9.89 -14.61
C VAL A 324 -12.49 11.16 -15.27
N THR A 325 -12.92 11.05 -16.52
CA THR A 325 -13.38 12.20 -17.31
C THR A 325 -14.83 12.03 -17.69
N GLN A 326 -15.61 13.11 -17.58
CA GLN A 326 -16.99 13.19 -18.04
C GLN A 326 -17.17 14.37 -18.98
N SER A 327 -18.01 14.17 -19.99
CA SER A 327 -18.39 15.21 -20.93
C SER A 327 -19.52 16.06 -20.34
N LEU A 328 -19.37 17.38 -20.43
CA LEU A 328 -20.37 18.38 -20.09
C LEU A 328 -20.82 19.06 -21.38
N THR A 329 -22.12 19.02 -21.65
CA THR A 329 -22.76 19.81 -22.72
C THR A 329 -23.45 21.02 -22.12
N VAL A 330 -23.12 22.20 -22.63
CA VAL A 330 -23.77 23.48 -22.30
C VAL A 330 -24.56 23.96 -23.51
N ASN A 331 -25.88 23.96 -23.37
CA ASN A 331 -26.82 24.46 -24.36
C ASN A 331 -26.87 25.98 -24.36
N LYS A 332 -27.26 26.57 -25.50
CA LYS A 332 -27.51 28.00 -25.60
C LYS A 332 -28.70 28.41 -24.72
N ALA A 333 -28.59 29.59 -24.11
CA ALA A 333 -29.72 30.24 -23.44
C ALA A 333 -30.71 30.78 -24.46
N SER A 334 -31.99 30.87 -24.12
CA SER A 334 -32.99 31.49 -24.98
C SER A 334 -32.95 33.02 -24.83
N LEU A 335 -32.86 33.75 -25.93
CA LEU A 335 -33.00 35.20 -25.96
C LEU A 335 -34.12 35.59 -26.92
N THR A 336 -35.10 36.35 -26.44
CA THR A 336 -36.18 36.89 -27.27
C THR A 336 -35.92 38.35 -27.58
N ILE A 337 -35.94 38.70 -28.87
CA ILE A 337 -35.83 40.07 -29.36
C ILE A 337 -37.19 40.48 -29.94
N THR A 338 -37.79 41.50 -29.35
CA THR A 338 -39.14 41.98 -29.68
C THR A 338 -39.05 43.38 -30.27
N ALA A 339 -39.56 43.60 -31.48
CA ALA A 339 -39.70 44.96 -32.00
C ALA A 339 -40.61 45.78 -31.09
N ASN A 340 -40.30 47.07 -30.90
CA ASN A 340 -41.15 47.98 -30.15
C ASN A 340 -42.22 48.56 -31.07
N ASP A 341 -43.47 48.65 -30.61
CA ASP A 341 -44.52 49.36 -31.32
C ASP A 341 -44.15 50.84 -31.44
N GLN A 342 -44.36 51.40 -32.63
CA GLN A 342 -44.07 52.79 -32.91
C GLN A 342 -45.18 53.43 -33.72
N SER A 343 -45.14 54.76 -33.83
CA SER A 343 -46.08 55.49 -34.68
C SER A 343 -45.43 56.67 -35.38
N LYS A 344 -46.08 57.10 -36.47
CA LYS A 344 -45.76 58.31 -37.23
C LYS A 344 -47.02 58.95 -37.77
N THR A 345 -46.93 60.21 -38.18
CA THR A 345 -47.97 60.86 -38.99
C THR A 345 -47.63 60.76 -40.48
N TYR A 346 -48.65 60.73 -41.34
CA TYR A 346 -48.47 60.72 -42.79
C TYR A 346 -47.59 61.90 -43.26
N GLY A 347 -46.66 61.63 -44.17
CA GLY A 347 -45.74 62.64 -44.73
C GLY A 347 -44.50 62.92 -43.90
N THR A 348 -44.38 62.38 -42.67
CA THR A 348 -43.13 62.49 -41.89
C THR A 348 -42.19 61.32 -42.17
N ALA A 349 -40.90 61.48 -41.87
CA ALA A 349 -39.95 60.37 -41.89
C ALA A 349 -40.38 59.28 -40.89
N ASN A 350 -39.93 58.05 -41.11
CA ASN A 350 -40.11 56.99 -40.12
C ASN A 350 -39.28 57.29 -38.86
N PRO A 351 -39.78 56.98 -37.66
CA PRO A 351 -38.96 57.01 -36.45
C PRO A 351 -37.82 55.99 -36.56
N GLU A 352 -36.78 56.18 -35.74
CA GLU A 352 -35.76 55.15 -35.56
C GLU A 352 -36.41 53.92 -34.92
N LEU A 353 -36.38 52.80 -35.63
CA LEU A 353 -36.98 51.55 -35.16
C LEU A 353 -36.16 50.96 -34.02
N THR A 354 -36.82 50.49 -32.97
CA THR A 354 -36.18 49.96 -31.76
C THR A 354 -36.72 48.59 -31.39
N ALA A 355 -35.98 47.85 -30.55
CA ALA A 355 -36.39 46.54 -30.05
C ALA A 355 -36.04 46.38 -28.56
N GLY A 356 -36.86 45.61 -27.84
CA GLY A 356 -36.61 45.12 -26.48
C GLY A 356 -36.01 43.72 -26.47
N TYR A 357 -35.31 43.39 -25.39
CA TYR A 357 -34.61 42.11 -25.21
C TYR A 357 -35.00 41.47 -23.89
N THR A 358 -35.35 40.17 -23.91
CA THR A 358 -35.61 39.39 -22.71
C THR A 358 -34.87 38.06 -22.76
N GLY A 359 -34.23 37.67 -21.64
CA GLY A 359 -33.50 36.40 -21.53
C GLY A 359 -31.97 36.51 -21.45
N PHE A 360 -31.38 37.72 -21.46
CA PHE A 360 -29.96 37.86 -21.14
C PHE A 360 -29.67 37.36 -19.71
N VAL A 361 -28.58 36.62 -19.57
CA VAL A 361 -28.02 36.14 -18.31
C VAL A 361 -26.72 36.87 -18.01
N TYR A 362 -26.13 36.66 -16.83
CA TYR A 362 -24.85 37.26 -16.41
C TYR A 362 -24.73 38.79 -16.53
N GLY A 363 -25.86 39.52 -16.48
CA GLY A 363 -25.89 40.98 -16.61
C GLY A 363 -25.57 41.49 -18.01
N GLU A 364 -25.68 40.62 -19.03
CA GLU A 364 -25.40 40.96 -20.42
C GLU A 364 -26.47 41.86 -21.05
N THR A 365 -26.11 42.50 -22.16
CA THR A 365 -26.98 43.42 -22.91
C THR A 365 -26.88 43.16 -24.41
N SER A 366 -27.60 43.94 -25.23
CA SER A 366 -27.53 43.86 -26.70
C SER A 366 -26.12 44.06 -27.28
N ASN A 367 -25.18 44.62 -26.50
CA ASN A 367 -23.78 44.76 -26.91
C ASN A 367 -23.00 43.45 -26.87
N ASN A 368 -23.52 42.41 -26.21
CA ASN A 368 -22.94 41.06 -26.16
C ASN A 368 -23.29 40.21 -27.40
N LEU A 369 -24.16 40.71 -28.29
CA LEU A 369 -24.44 40.05 -29.57
C LEU A 369 -23.29 40.26 -30.55
N THR A 370 -22.84 39.20 -31.20
CA THR A 370 -21.79 39.27 -32.23
C THR A 370 -22.27 40.07 -33.45
N THR A 371 -23.55 39.93 -33.79
CA THR A 371 -24.22 40.74 -34.82
C THR A 371 -25.51 41.31 -34.22
N LYS A 372 -25.69 42.64 -34.30
CA LYS A 372 -26.92 43.31 -33.87
C LYS A 372 -28.09 42.98 -34.82
N PRO A 373 -29.34 42.95 -34.33
CA PRO A 373 -30.49 42.67 -35.20
C PRO A 373 -30.70 43.80 -36.22
N ALA A 374 -31.14 43.42 -37.42
CA ALA A 374 -31.74 44.33 -38.37
C ALA A 374 -33.22 44.52 -38.01
N ILE A 375 -33.64 45.77 -37.84
CA ILE A 375 -35.04 46.14 -37.58
C ILE A 375 -35.56 46.87 -38.81
N THR A 376 -36.63 46.36 -39.41
CA THR A 376 -37.10 46.82 -40.72
C THR A 376 -38.61 46.97 -40.75
N THR A 377 -39.08 47.88 -41.60
CA THR A 377 -40.49 48.03 -41.95
C THR A 377 -40.61 48.33 -43.44
N SER A 378 -41.73 47.95 -44.06
CA SER A 378 -42.05 48.32 -45.43
C SER A 378 -42.65 49.73 -45.54
N ALA A 379 -42.99 50.37 -44.42
CA ALA A 379 -43.50 51.74 -44.43
C ALA A 379 -42.45 52.72 -44.96
N THR A 380 -42.90 53.68 -45.76
CA THR A 380 -42.10 54.79 -46.30
C THR A 380 -42.64 56.12 -45.77
N THR A 381 -41.97 57.23 -46.10
CA THR A 381 -42.42 58.60 -45.78
C THR A 381 -43.86 58.87 -46.26
N ILE A 382 -44.25 58.28 -47.39
CA ILE A 382 -45.56 58.49 -48.05
C ILE A 382 -46.50 57.28 -47.93
N SER A 383 -46.21 56.34 -47.04
CA SER A 383 -47.10 55.19 -46.79
C SER A 383 -48.47 55.66 -46.31
N PRO A 384 -49.58 55.15 -46.88
CA PRO A 384 -50.94 55.46 -46.43
C PRO A 384 -51.17 55.21 -44.92
N VAL A 385 -52.25 55.80 -44.39
CA VAL A 385 -52.72 55.53 -43.02
C VAL A 385 -53.01 54.04 -42.86
N GLY A 386 -52.46 53.42 -41.81
CA GLY A 386 -52.54 51.98 -41.60
C GLY A 386 -51.50 51.46 -40.61
N SER A 387 -51.43 50.13 -40.48
CA SER A 387 -50.44 49.45 -39.65
C SER A 387 -49.46 48.67 -40.53
N TYR A 388 -48.17 48.86 -40.28
CA TYR A 388 -47.09 48.24 -41.04
C TYR A 388 -46.23 47.38 -40.11
N PRO A 389 -45.91 46.11 -40.44
CA PRO A 389 -45.06 45.29 -39.60
C PRO A 389 -43.67 45.92 -39.37
N ILE A 390 -43.18 45.79 -38.14
CA ILE A 390 -41.79 45.98 -37.77
C ILE A 390 -41.21 44.59 -37.51
N ASN A 391 -40.29 44.16 -38.38
CA ASN A 391 -39.66 42.85 -38.31
C ASN A 391 -38.25 42.97 -37.73
N VAL A 392 -37.86 41.97 -36.94
CA VAL A 392 -36.52 41.84 -36.35
C VAL A 392 -35.88 40.56 -36.88
N THR A 393 -34.67 40.64 -37.43
CA THR A 393 -33.94 39.48 -37.94
C THR A 393 -32.42 39.64 -37.81
N GLY A 394 -31.66 38.58 -38.09
CA GLY A 394 -30.22 38.66 -38.38
C GLY A 394 -29.27 38.82 -37.18
N ALA A 395 -29.76 38.82 -35.94
CA ALA A 395 -28.90 38.79 -34.77
C ALA A 395 -28.17 37.45 -34.64
N VAL A 396 -26.91 37.50 -34.20
CA VAL A 396 -26.04 36.33 -34.02
C VAL A 396 -25.41 36.38 -32.64
N SER A 397 -25.39 35.23 -31.96
CA SER A 397 -24.67 35.03 -30.71
C SER A 397 -24.11 33.62 -30.59
N ALA A 398 -22.92 33.52 -30.00
CA ALA A 398 -22.34 32.23 -29.61
C ALA A 398 -23.19 31.57 -28.52
N ASN A 399 -23.65 32.32 -27.53
CA ASN A 399 -24.24 31.77 -26.30
C ASN A 399 -25.78 31.72 -26.28
N TYR A 400 -26.45 32.41 -27.21
CA TYR A 400 -27.91 32.50 -27.23
C TYR A 400 -28.54 31.90 -28.48
N GLN A 401 -29.65 31.19 -28.27
CA GLN A 401 -30.63 30.86 -29.30
C GLN A 401 -31.61 32.03 -29.41
N ILE A 402 -31.64 32.68 -30.57
CA ILE A 402 -32.41 33.90 -30.78
C ILE A 402 -33.82 33.58 -31.28
N ASN A 403 -34.83 34.13 -30.59
CA ASN A 403 -36.23 34.12 -30.99
C ASN A 403 -36.67 35.54 -31.32
N TYR A 404 -37.43 35.73 -32.41
CA TYR A 404 -37.87 37.04 -32.85
C TYR A 404 -39.38 37.21 -32.68
N VAL A 405 -39.79 38.40 -32.24
CA VAL A 405 -41.19 38.80 -32.16
C VAL A 405 -41.36 40.12 -32.92
N SER A 406 -42.13 40.08 -34.00
CA SER A 406 -42.51 41.27 -34.77
C SER A 406 -43.54 42.12 -34.04
N SER A 407 -43.58 43.40 -34.39
CA SER A 407 -44.51 44.41 -33.84
C SER A 407 -44.98 45.32 -34.98
N SER A 408 -45.51 46.52 -34.70
CA SER A 408 -46.11 47.38 -35.73
C SER A 408 -45.74 48.86 -35.65
N LEU A 409 -45.68 49.49 -36.82
CA LEU A 409 -45.61 50.94 -37.02
C LEU A 409 -47.00 51.42 -37.45
N ALA A 410 -47.68 52.16 -36.58
CA ALA A 410 -48.94 52.81 -36.89
C ALA A 410 -48.71 54.14 -37.63
N VAL A 411 -49.32 54.31 -38.80
CA VAL A 411 -49.33 55.57 -39.56
C VAL A 411 -50.67 56.26 -39.33
N TYR A 412 -50.64 57.38 -38.63
CA TYR A 412 -51.80 58.24 -38.39
C TYR A 412 -51.96 59.30 -39.49
N PRO A 413 -53.17 59.85 -39.68
CA PRO A 413 -53.38 60.98 -40.59
C PRO A 413 -52.43 62.15 -40.32
N GLY A 414 -51.99 62.83 -41.39
CA GLY A 414 -51.18 64.04 -41.28
C GLY A 414 -52.01 65.25 -40.84
N ILE A 415 -51.35 66.26 -40.26
CA ILE A 415 -51.99 67.53 -39.93
C ILE A 415 -52.26 68.30 -41.23
N GLN A 416 -53.45 68.87 -41.33
CA GLN A 416 -53.84 69.71 -42.45
C GLN A 416 -54.34 71.06 -41.96
N THR A 417 -53.96 72.12 -42.66
CA THR A 417 -54.39 73.49 -42.39
C THR A 417 -55.09 74.03 -43.61
N ILE A 418 -56.24 74.67 -43.42
CA ILE A 418 -56.90 75.48 -44.45
C ILE A 418 -56.52 76.93 -44.19
N THR A 419 -55.90 77.57 -45.18
CA THR A 419 -55.59 79.00 -45.14
C THR A 419 -56.65 79.75 -45.94
N PHE A 420 -57.29 80.71 -45.29
CA PHE A 420 -58.35 81.52 -45.89
C PHE A 420 -57.86 82.96 -46.00
N THR A 421 -57.79 83.49 -47.22
CA THR A 421 -57.39 84.88 -47.47
C THR A 421 -58.48 85.60 -48.22
N THR A 422 -59.42 86.21 -47.49
CA THR A 422 -60.43 87.09 -48.08
C THR A 422 -60.31 88.49 -47.49
N PRO A 423 -60.15 89.53 -48.32
CA PRO A 423 -60.16 90.92 -47.83
C PRO A 423 -61.55 91.30 -47.30
N PRO A 424 -61.65 92.28 -46.38
CA PRO A 424 -62.94 92.80 -45.93
C PRO A 424 -63.74 93.38 -47.11
N LYS A 425 -65.06 93.19 -47.08
CA LYS A 425 -66.00 93.65 -48.11
C LYS A 425 -67.06 94.57 -47.52
N THR A 426 -67.50 95.54 -48.32
CA THR A 426 -68.57 96.48 -47.97
C THR A 426 -69.87 96.05 -48.64
N TYR A 427 -71.00 96.25 -47.96
CA TYR A 427 -72.33 95.93 -48.48
C TYR A 427 -72.61 96.65 -49.81
N GLY A 428 -73.07 95.90 -50.83
CA GLY A 428 -73.40 96.41 -52.16
C GLY A 428 -72.29 96.25 -53.22
N GLU A 429 -71.10 95.78 -52.84
CA GLU A 429 -70.04 95.40 -53.79
C GLU A 429 -70.43 94.17 -54.64
N PRO A 430 -69.93 94.04 -55.89
CA PRO A 430 -70.15 92.86 -56.73
C PRO A 430 -69.66 91.55 -56.10
N ASP A 431 -70.21 90.43 -56.60
CA ASP A 431 -69.76 89.08 -56.25
C ASP A 431 -68.23 88.95 -56.38
N PHE A 432 -67.63 88.25 -55.43
CA PHE A 432 -66.17 88.10 -55.35
C PHE A 432 -65.79 86.63 -55.18
N PRO A 433 -64.61 86.21 -55.68
CA PRO A 433 -64.13 84.86 -55.48
C PRO A 433 -63.69 84.65 -54.03
N VAL A 434 -64.06 83.51 -53.46
CA VAL A 434 -63.48 83.00 -52.22
C VAL A 434 -62.37 82.03 -52.59
N SER A 435 -61.16 82.28 -52.11
CA SER A 435 -60.02 81.38 -52.30
C SER A 435 -59.48 80.92 -50.94
N ALA A 436 -59.53 79.62 -50.73
CA ALA A 436 -58.81 78.95 -49.66
C ALA A 436 -57.82 77.95 -50.25
N THR A 437 -56.73 77.69 -49.52
CA THR A 437 -55.77 76.64 -49.87
C THR A 437 -55.68 75.64 -48.72
N ALA A 438 -55.73 74.35 -49.04
CA ALA A 438 -55.52 73.27 -48.10
C ALA A 438 -54.06 72.85 -48.21
N SER A 439 -53.37 72.71 -47.08
CA SER A 439 -51.96 72.30 -47.07
C SER A 439 -51.70 70.92 -47.70
N SER A 440 -52.74 70.12 -47.90
CA SER A 440 -52.69 68.80 -48.56
C SER A 440 -52.95 68.82 -50.07
N GLY A 441 -53.45 69.94 -50.61
CA GLY A 441 -53.96 70.01 -51.99
C GLY A 441 -55.29 69.27 -52.22
N LEU A 442 -55.94 68.75 -51.17
CA LEU A 442 -57.26 68.15 -51.30
C LEU A 442 -58.34 69.22 -51.60
N PRO A 443 -59.45 68.85 -52.27
CA PRO A 443 -60.54 69.78 -52.56
C PRO A 443 -61.13 70.40 -51.28
N ILE A 444 -61.46 71.69 -51.35
CA ILE A 444 -62.12 72.42 -50.26
C ILE A 444 -63.59 72.64 -50.64
N THR A 445 -64.49 72.29 -49.73
CA THR A 445 -65.91 72.59 -49.85
C THR A 445 -66.24 73.83 -49.02
N TYR A 446 -66.92 74.79 -49.65
CA TYR A 446 -67.36 76.03 -48.99
C TYR A 446 -68.84 75.93 -48.63
N SER A 447 -69.21 76.47 -47.48
CA SER A 447 -70.61 76.62 -47.06
C SER A 447 -70.78 77.91 -46.26
N SER A 448 -71.95 78.52 -46.33
CA SER A 448 -72.34 79.69 -45.52
C SER A 448 -73.49 79.30 -44.61
N SER A 449 -73.44 79.71 -43.33
CA SER A 449 -74.49 79.49 -42.34
C SER A 449 -75.44 80.66 -42.22
#